data_AF-A0A1G1XK73-F1
#
_entry.id   AF-A0A1G1XK73-F1
#
_cell.length_a   1.000
_cell.length_b   1.000
_cell.length_c   1.000
_cell.angle_alpha   90.00
_cell.angle_beta   90.00
_cell.angle_gamma   90.00
#
_symmetry.space_group_name_H-M   'P 1'
#
loop_
_entity.id
_entity.type
_entity.pdbx_description
1 polymer ?
#
loop_
_entity_poly.entity_id
_entity_poly.type
_entity_poly.pdbx_seq_one_letter_code
_entity_poly.pdbx_strand_id
1 'polypeptide(L)'
;MNYSHRPLRDKVKNQRSLKIRLLNLRGKRCQRCGYDKIEILQVHHKDRKKDNNNLGNLELICPNCHYEEHFLENSWLKNVNGVG
;
A
#
# COMPACT_ATOMS: atom_id res chain seq x y z
N MET A 1 -37.79 8.59 8.30
CA MET A 1 -36.38 8.65 7.83
C MET A 1 -35.63 7.50 8.49
N ASN A 2 -35.53 6.34 7.82
CA ASN A 2 -34.95 5.13 8.41
C ASN A 2 -33.44 5.08 8.12
N TYR A 3 -32.62 5.38 9.12
CA TYR A 3 -31.18 5.25 9.02
C TYR A 3 -30.80 3.78 9.21
N SER A 4 -30.78 3.02 8.11
CA SER A 4 -30.24 1.67 8.05
C SER A 4 -28.81 1.69 8.62
N HIS A 5 -28.63 1.10 9.80
CA HIS A 5 -27.31 0.87 10.39
C HIS A 5 -26.53 -0.06 9.45
N ARG A 6 -25.71 0.51 8.56
CA ARG A 6 -24.71 -0.26 7.84
C ARG A 6 -23.80 -0.89 8.91
N PRO A 7 -23.61 -2.22 8.93
CA PRO A 7 -22.71 -2.82 9.90
C PRO A 7 -21.32 -2.20 9.73
N LEU A 8 -20.77 -1.70 10.84
CA LEU A 8 -19.39 -1.24 10.90
C LEU A 8 -18.53 -2.33 10.30
N ARG A 9 -17.84 -2.02 9.20
CA ARG A 9 -17.02 -3.01 8.49
C ARG A 9 -16.00 -3.59 9.49
N ASP A 10 -16.23 -4.83 9.90
CA ASP A 10 -15.26 -5.72 10.57
C ASP A 10 -14.09 -6.09 9.63
N LYS A 11 -13.51 -5.10 8.94
CA LYS A 11 -12.35 -5.26 8.07
C LYS A 11 -11.08 -4.67 8.66
N VAL A 12 -10.98 -4.58 9.98
CA VAL A 12 -9.68 -4.34 10.63
C VAL A 12 -8.99 -5.69 10.86
N LYS A 13 -8.61 -6.36 9.77
CA LYS A 13 -7.45 -7.26 9.82
C LYS A 13 -6.26 -6.34 10.13
N ASN A 14 -5.78 -6.37 11.37
CA ASN A 14 -4.98 -5.33 12.01
C ASN A 14 -3.80 -4.83 11.12
N GLN A 15 -4.04 -3.76 10.35
CA GLN A 15 -3.01 -3.18 9.47
C GLN A 15 -1.77 -2.75 10.25
N ARG A 16 -1.94 -2.39 11.53
CA ARG A 16 -0.82 -2.05 12.41
C ARG A 16 0.06 -3.26 12.67
N SER A 17 -0.52 -4.43 13.00
CA SER A 17 0.27 -5.65 13.20
C SER A 17 0.98 -6.08 11.92
N LEU A 18 0.33 -5.89 10.76
CA LEU A 18 0.95 -6.17 9.48
C LEU A 18 2.13 -5.25 9.18
N LYS A 19 1.98 -3.94 9.41
CA LYS A 19 3.06 -2.96 9.27
C LYS A 19 4.24 -3.28 10.20
N ILE A 20 3.98 -3.58 11.47
CA ILE A 20 5.02 -3.97 12.44
C ILE A 20 5.76 -5.23 11.97
N ARG A 21 5.01 -6.25 11.51
CA ARG A 21 5.61 -7.49 10.99
C ARG A 21 6.52 -7.21 9.78
N LEU A 22 6.09 -6.38 8.84
CA LEU A 22 6.92 -6.03 7.67
C LEU A 22 8.15 -5.20 8.05
N LEU A 23 8.01 -4.24 8.98
CA LEU A 23 9.15 -3.47 9.51
C LEU A 23 10.23 -4.40 10.10
N ASN A 24 9.82 -5.42 10.86
CA ASN A 24 10.74 -6.38 11.45
C ASN A 24 11.39 -7.30 10.40
N LEU A 25 10.63 -7.75 9.40
CA LEU A 25 11.12 -8.70 8.38
C LEU A 25 11.97 -8.04 7.29
N ARG A 26 11.73 -6.77 6.98
CA ARG A 26 12.23 -6.11 5.76
C ARG A 26 13.08 -4.87 6.02
N GLY A 27 13.19 -4.48 7.28
CA GLY A 27 13.89 -3.28 7.69
C GLY A 27 12.99 -2.04 7.72
N LYS A 28 13.52 -1.01 8.36
CA LYS A 28 12.83 0.25 8.67
C LYS A 28 12.97 1.29 7.54
N ARG A 29 12.85 0.84 6.29
CA ARG A 29 12.99 1.69 5.10
C ARG A 29 12.05 1.25 3.98
N CYS A 30 11.71 2.18 3.11
CA CYS A 30 10.99 1.92 1.87
C CYS A 30 11.81 0.94 1.02
N GLN A 31 11.17 -0.14 0.57
CA GLN A 31 11.83 -1.17 -0.24
C GLN A 31 12.14 -0.72 -1.68
N ARG A 32 11.52 0.37 -2.15
CA ARG A 32 11.74 0.91 -3.49
C ARG A 32 12.81 2.00 -3.54
N CYS A 33 12.70 3.00 -2.66
CA CYS A 33 13.57 4.19 -2.70
C CYS A 33 14.44 4.40 -1.45
N GLY A 34 14.34 3.54 -0.44
CA GLY A 34 15.17 3.63 0.76
C GLY A 34 14.74 4.68 1.82
N TYR A 35 13.69 5.48 1.57
CA TYR A 35 13.16 6.44 2.54
C TYR A 35 12.83 5.79 3.90
N ASP A 36 13.23 6.40 5.02
CA ASP A 36 13.38 5.70 6.31
C ASP A 36 12.56 6.25 7.48
N LYS A 37 11.67 7.24 7.26
CA LYS A 37 10.72 7.65 8.32
C LYS A 37 9.62 6.59 8.46
N ILE A 38 9.80 5.70 9.42
CA ILE A 38 8.96 4.52 9.68
C ILE A 38 7.48 4.86 9.89
N GLU A 39 7.19 6.03 10.44
CA GLU A 39 5.87 6.52 10.79
C GLU A 39 5.00 6.62 9.55
N ILE A 40 5.60 7.04 8.42
CA ILE A 40 4.87 7.28 7.17
C ILE A 40 4.90 6.10 6.21
N LEU A 41 5.72 5.07 6.45
CA LEU A 41 5.74 3.88 5.58
C LEU A 41 4.38 3.18 5.57
N GLN A 42 3.99 2.66 4.41
CA GLN A 42 2.70 2.05 4.14
C GLN A 42 2.88 0.60 3.67
N VAL A 43 1.87 -0.22 3.96
CA VAL A 43 1.78 -1.58 3.39
C VAL A 43 1.11 -1.48 2.04
N HIS A 44 1.79 -1.93 1.00
CA HIS A 44 1.29 -2.02 -0.36
C HIS A 44 1.01 -3.48 -0.73
N HIS A 45 -0.14 -3.74 -1.35
CA HIS A 45 -0.47 -5.03 -1.94
C HIS A 45 -0.11 -5.00 -3.43
N LYS A 46 0.88 -5.79 -3.85
CA LYS A 46 1.38 -5.84 -5.23
C LYS A 46 0.28 -6.20 -6.23
N ASP A 47 -0.60 -7.13 -5.85
CA ASP A 47 -1.76 -7.54 -6.65
C ASP A 47 -2.98 -6.61 -6.52
N ARG A 48 -2.88 -5.54 -5.71
CA ARG A 48 -3.94 -4.56 -5.45
C ARG A 48 -5.20 -5.16 -4.81
N LYS A 49 -5.13 -6.39 -4.28
CA LYS A 49 -6.21 -7.07 -3.57
C LYS A 49 -5.97 -7.00 -2.07
N LYS A 50 -6.73 -6.11 -1.41
CA LYS A 50 -6.63 -5.83 0.04
C LYS A 50 -6.84 -7.02 0.98
N ASP A 51 -7.39 -8.12 0.48
CA ASP A 51 -7.61 -9.36 1.21
C ASP A 51 -6.47 -10.38 1.06
N ASN A 52 -5.60 -10.22 0.06
CA ASN A 52 -4.42 -11.06 -0.14
C ASN A 52 -3.24 -10.60 0.76
N ASN A 53 -3.27 -11.01 2.01
CA ASN A 53 -2.23 -10.71 3.00
C ASN A 53 -1.05 -11.69 2.99
N ASN A 54 -0.84 -12.44 1.89
CA ASN A 54 0.37 -13.26 1.75
C ASN A 54 1.60 -12.34 1.83
N LEU A 55 2.58 -12.65 2.69
CA LEU A 55 3.76 -11.82 2.86
C LEU A 55 4.47 -11.53 1.53
N GLY A 56 4.59 -12.50 0.62
CA GLY A 56 5.22 -12.29 -0.70
C GLY A 56 4.50 -11.24 -1.56
N ASN A 57 3.18 -11.09 -1.37
CA ASN A 57 2.33 -10.11 -2.05
C ASN A 57 2.40 -8.70 -1.43
N LEU A 58 2.94 -8.57 -0.22
CA LEU A 58 3.03 -7.28 0.46
C LEU A 58 4.36 -6.61 0.18
N GLU A 59 4.39 -5.29 0.30
CA GLU A 59 5.58 -4.44 0.25
C GLU A 59 5.48 -3.32 1.29
N LEU A 60 6.61 -2.91 1.88
CA LEU A 60 6.68 -1.76 2.78
C LEU A 60 7.33 -0.59 2.03
N ILE A 61 6.54 0.43 1.68
CA ILE A 61 6.98 1.54 0.84
C ILE A 61 6.57 2.90 1.39
N CYS A 62 7.20 3.98 0.93
CA CYS A 62 6.81 5.34 1.32
C CYS A 62 5.55 5.81 0.57
N PRO A 63 4.88 6.87 1.04
CA PRO A 63 3.67 7.40 0.40
C PRO A 63 3.88 7.81 -1.07
N ASN A 64 5.06 8.33 -1.42
CA ASN A 64 5.34 8.75 -2.79
C ASN A 64 5.40 7.55 -3.74
N CYS A 65 6.19 6.53 -3.42
CA CYS A 65 6.24 5.31 -4.24
C CYS A 65 4.89 4.57 -4.27
N HIS A 66 4.13 4.62 -3.16
CA HIS A 66 2.77 4.06 -3.13
C HIS A 66 1.83 4.82 -4.08
N TYR A 67 1.92 6.15 -4.07
CA TYR A 67 1.12 7.00 -4.94
C TYR A 67 1.49 6.81 -6.40
N GLU A 68 2.79 6.80 -6.73
CA GLU A 68 3.30 6.53 -8.07
C GLU A 68 2.78 5.21 -8.65
N GLU A 69 2.81 4.13 -7.87
CA GLU A 69 2.29 2.82 -8.30
C GLU A 69 0.82 2.87 -8.74
N HIS A 70 -0.04 3.55 -7.96
CA HIS A 70 -1.46 3.63 -8.26
C HIS A 70 -1.79 4.71 -9.29
N PHE A 71 -1.08 5.84 -9.27
CA PHE A 71 -1.34 6.98 -10.12
C PHE A 71 -0.76 6.80 -11.51
N LEU A 72 0.51 6.40 -11.60
CA LEU A 72 1.20 6.28 -12.88
C LEU A 72 0.58 5.20 -13.74
N GLU A 73 0.02 4.12 -13.19
CA GLU A 73 -0.62 3.04 -13.95
C GLU A 73 -1.65 3.56 -14.97
N ASN A 74 -2.44 4.58 -14.61
CA ASN A 74 -3.52 5.11 -15.42
C ASN A 74 -3.25 6.53 -15.94
N SER A 75 -2.01 7.00 -15.83
CA SER A 75 -1.65 8.35 -16.25
C SER A 75 -1.74 8.49 -17.78
N TRP A 76 -2.51 9.47 -18.24
CA TRP A 76 -2.61 9.82 -19.66
C TRP A 76 -1.26 10.29 -20.25
N LEU A 77 -0.34 10.75 -19.41
CA LEU A 77 1.03 11.13 -19.80
C LEU A 77 1.89 9.93 -20.22
N LYS A 78 1.48 8.68 -19.98
CA LYS A 78 2.22 7.49 -20.47
C LYS A 78 2.46 7.55 -21.98
N ASN A 79 1.47 8.05 -22.72
CA ASN A 79 1.53 8.11 -24.18
C ASN A 79 2.22 9.38 -24.69
N VAL A 80 2.56 10.32 -23.80
CA VAL A 80 3.19 11.60 -24.17
C VAL A 80 4.71 11.47 -24.28
N ASN A 81 5.32 10.52 -23.57
CA ASN A 81 6.77 10.36 -23.52
C ASN A 81 7.35 9.28 -24.45
N GLY A 82 6.54 8.59 -25.26
CA GLY A 82 7.05 7.72 -26.32
C GLY A 82 8.08 6.66 -25.90
N VAL A 83 7.98 6.11 -24.69
CA VAL A 83 8.72 4.90 -24.30
C VAL A 83 7.70 3.77 -24.24
N GLY A 84 7.44 3.20 -25.43
CA GLY A 84 6.80 1.90 -25.58
C GLY A 84 7.78 0.76 -25.33
#